data_AF-A0A0M7AK80-F1
#
_entry.id   AF-A0A0M7AK80-F1
#
_cell.length_a   1.000
_cell.length_b   1.000
_cell.length_c   1.000
_cell.angle_alpha   90.00
_cell.angle_beta   90.00
_cell.angle_gamma   90.00
#
_symmetry.space_group_name_H-M   'P 1'
#
loop_
_entity.id
_entity.type
_entity.pdbx_description
1 polymer ?
#
loop_
_entity_poly.entity_id
_entity_poly.type
_entity_poly.pdbx_seq_one_letter_code
_entity_poly.pdbx_strand_id
1 'polypeptide(L)'
;MSVQDFTKEQLEFLELFEIAARYDCLYLLDFHCFNMFNHDQTSLLTDAERAELAVEARGDIFAEAIQRGFQPNPGPFGQIDEQQYLC
;
A
#
# COMPACT_ATOMS: atom_id res chain seq x y z
N MET A 1 -14.93 -12.08 -10.10
CA MET A 1 -15.14 -11.65 -8.71
C MET A 1 -15.65 -10.23 -8.76
N SER A 2 -16.76 -9.91 -8.09
CA SER A 2 -17.35 -8.57 -8.15
C SER A 2 -16.72 -7.68 -7.08
N VAL A 3 -16.60 -6.38 -7.30
CA VAL A 3 -16.03 -5.42 -6.33
C VAL A 3 -16.84 -5.39 -5.01
N GLN A 4 -18.04 -5.96 -4.99
CA GLN A 4 -18.95 -5.98 -3.84
C GLN A 4 -18.56 -7.01 -2.74
N ASP A 5 -17.52 -7.81 -2.96
CA ASP A 5 -17.14 -8.92 -2.08
C ASP A 5 -15.95 -8.59 -1.14
N PHE A 6 -15.36 -7.39 -1.22
CA PHE A 6 -14.17 -7.02 -0.45
C PHE A 6 -14.47 -6.02 0.66
N THR A 7 -13.78 -6.17 1.80
CA THR A 7 -13.82 -5.17 2.88
C THR A 7 -13.01 -3.94 2.49
N LYS A 8 -13.22 -2.83 3.21
CA LYS A 8 -12.48 -1.58 2.99
C LYS A 8 -10.98 -1.79 3.18
N GLU A 9 -10.60 -2.55 4.19
CA GLU A 9 -9.22 -2.88 4.53
C GLU A 9 -8.55 -3.69 3.41
N GLN A 10 -9.27 -4.67 2.86
CA GLN A 10 -8.78 -5.45 1.71
C GLN A 10 -8.59 -4.57 0.49
N LEU A 11 -9.50 -3.63 0.23
CA LEU A 11 -9.38 -2.69 -0.89
C LEU A 11 -8.18 -1.74 -0.72
N GLU A 12 -7.95 -1.22 0.49
CA GLU A 12 -6.82 -0.33 0.78
C GLU A 12 -5.47 -1.04 0.60
N PHE A 13 -5.33 -2.28 1.10
CA PHE A 13 -4.13 -3.07 0.86
C PHE A 13 -3.94 -3.40 -0.62
N LEU A 14 -5.01 -3.78 -1.33
CA LEU A 14 -4.94 -4.09 -2.76
C LEU A 14 -4.55 -2.86 -3.59
N GLU A 15 -5.05 -1.67 -3.26
CA GLU A 15 -4.64 -0.42 -3.92
C GLU A 15 -3.15 -0.16 -3.71
N LEU A 16 -2.67 -0.28 -2.47
CA LEU A 16 -1.26 -0.08 -2.17
C LEU A 16 -0.37 -1.12 -2.86
N PHE A 17 -0.80 -2.38 -2.87
CA PHE A 17 -0.10 -3.47 -3.56
C PHE A 17 -0.04 -3.23 -5.08
N GLU A 18 -1.13 -2.74 -5.67
CA GLU A 18 -1.18 -2.40 -7.09
C GLU A 18 -0.19 -1.30 -7.45
N ILE A 19 -0.16 -0.22 -6.67
CA ILE A 19 0.81 0.88 -6.85
C ILE A 19 2.23 0.33 -6.69
N ALA A 20 2.49 -0.44 -5.63
CA ALA A 20 3.80 -1.02 -5.37
C ALA A 20 4.27 -1.93 -6.52
N ALA A 21 3.37 -2.76 -7.07
CA ALA A 21 3.67 -3.61 -8.20
C ALA A 21 3.91 -2.82 -9.49
N ARG A 22 3.10 -1.80 -9.75
CA ARG A 22 3.18 -0.98 -10.97
C ARG A 22 4.47 -0.16 -11.04
N TYR A 23 4.94 0.35 -9.91
CA TYR A 23 6.14 1.19 -9.83
C TYR A 23 7.37 0.45 -9.30
N ASP A 24 7.33 -0.88 -9.22
CA ASP A 24 8.46 -1.72 -8.82
C ASP A 24 9.02 -1.35 -7.43
N CYS A 25 8.09 -1.14 -6.49
CA CYS A 25 8.33 -0.84 -5.08
C CYS A 25 7.75 -1.91 -4.12
N LEU A 26 7.47 -3.12 -4.61
CA LEU A 26 7.04 -4.26 -3.78
C LEU A 26 8.02 -4.61 -2.66
N TYR A 27 9.32 -4.38 -2.87
CA TYR A 27 10.35 -4.62 -1.86
C TYR A 27 10.11 -3.83 -0.55
N LEU A 28 9.40 -2.70 -0.62
CA LEU A 28 9.01 -1.92 0.56
C LEU A 28 7.93 -2.64 1.37
N LEU A 29 6.97 -3.30 0.71
CA LEU A 29 6.00 -4.15 1.41
C LEU A 29 6.69 -5.31 2.11
N ASP A 30 7.64 -5.97 1.44
CA ASP A 30 8.39 -7.08 2.01
C ASP A 30 9.22 -6.62 3.23
N PHE A 31 9.87 -5.46 3.13
CA PHE A 31 10.63 -4.85 4.22
C PHE A 31 9.75 -4.52 5.43
N HIS A 32 8.63 -3.85 5.22
CA HIS A 32 7.71 -3.49 6.30
C HIS A 32 7.05 -4.72 6.92
N CYS A 33 6.69 -5.72 6.11
CA CYS A 33 6.17 -7.00 6.57
C CYS A 33 7.18 -7.70 7.49
N PHE A 34 8.46 -7.72 7.10
CA PHE A 34 9.51 -8.31 7.91
C PHE A 34 9.70 -7.58 9.24
N ASN A 35 9.69 -6.24 9.23
CA ASN A 35 9.85 -5.45 10.45
C ASN A 35 8.69 -5.63 11.44
N MET A 36 7.46 -5.77 10.94
CA MET A 36 6.26 -5.88 11.79
C MET A 36 5.98 -7.32 12.23
N PHE A 37 6.14 -8.31 11.35
CA PHE A 37 5.66 -9.68 11.55
C PHE A 37 6.78 -10.73 11.48
N ASN A 38 8.03 -10.30 11.35
CA ASN A 38 9.21 -11.16 11.31
C ASN A 38 9.22 -12.17 10.14
N HIS A 39 8.53 -11.83 9.04
CA HIS A 39 8.58 -12.52 7.76
C HIS A 39 8.23 -11.56 6.62
N ASP A 40 8.58 -11.89 5.38
CA ASP A 40 8.33 -11.07 4.18
C ASP A 40 7.03 -11.44 3.43
N GLN A 41 6.38 -12.54 3.79
CA GLN A 41 5.23 -13.05 3.05
C GLN A 41 3.91 -12.37 3.44
N THR A 42 3.52 -11.32 2.71
CA THR A 42 2.21 -10.63 2.90
C THR A 42 0.99 -11.54 2.72
N SER A 43 1.14 -12.67 2.03
CA SER A 43 0.11 -13.69 1.86
C SER A 43 -0.25 -14.43 3.16
N LEU A 44 0.68 -14.49 4.12
CA LEU A 44 0.47 -15.11 5.43
C LEU A 44 -0.28 -14.20 6.41
N LEU A 45 -0.36 -12.90 6.11
CA LEU A 45 -1.05 -11.92 6.93
C LEU A 45 -2.57 -12.09 6.83
N THR A 46 -3.22 -11.97 7.97
CA THR A 46 -4.67 -11.77 8.06
C THR A 46 -5.08 -10.43 7.46
N ASP A 47 -6.37 -10.25 7.16
CA ASP A 47 -6.86 -8.98 6.61
C ASP A 47 -6.58 -7.78 7.54
N ALA A 48 -6.63 -8.00 8.86
CA ALA A 48 -6.30 -6.96 9.84
C ALA A 48 -4.81 -6.59 9.79
N GLU A 49 -3.92 -7.58 9.77
CA GLU A 49 -2.47 -7.35 9.66
C GLU A 49 -2.08 -6.71 8.33
N ARG A 50 -2.78 -7.06 7.23
CA ARG A 50 -2.59 -6.38 5.94
C ARG A 50 -3.02 -4.92 5.99
N ALA A 51 -4.08 -4.60 6.72
CA ALA A 51 -4.50 -3.22 6.93
C ALA A 51 -3.43 -2.45 7.71
N GLU A 52 -2.90 -3.03 8.78
CA GLU A 52 -1.81 -2.44 9.57
C GLU A 52 -0.54 -2.24 8.74
N LEU A 53 -0.14 -3.25 7.96
CA LEU A 53 0.97 -3.16 7.02
C LEU A 53 0.74 -2.06 5.99
N ALA A 54 -0.48 -1.95 5.45
CA ALA A 54 -0.81 -0.94 4.45
C ALA A 54 -0.69 0.47 5.02
N VAL A 55 -1.07 0.69 6.28
CA VAL A 55 -0.92 1.98 6.95
C VAL A 55 0.56 2.33 7.13
N GLU A 56 1.37 1.39 7.60
CA GLU A 56 2.80 1.62 7.86
C GLU A 56 3.59 1.86 6.57
N ALA A 57 3.39 1.00 5.56
CA ALA A 57 4.15 1.06 4.31
C ALA A 57 3.68 2.16 3.35
N ARG A 58 2.54 2.81 3.62
CA ARG A 58 1.91 3.77 2.70
C ARG A 58 2.87 4.89 2.31
N GLY A 59 3.43 5.58 3.30
CA GLY A 59 4.25 6.78 3.05
C GLY A 59 5.43 6.47 2.14
N ASP A 60 6.15 5.38 2.43
CA ASP A 60 7.35 4.99 1.69
C ASP A 60 7.03 4.53 0.27
N ILE A 61 5.97 3.72 0.10
CA ILE A 61 5.56 3.23 -1.22
C ILE A 61 5.13 4.39 -2.11
N PHE A 62 4.34 5.32 -1.58
CA PHE A 62 3.92 6.49 -2.33
C PHE A 62 5.10 7.39 -2.67
N ALA A 63 6.02 7.64 -1.73
CA ALA A 63 7.21 8.44 -1.99
C ALA A 63 8.09 7.84 -3.09
N GLU A 64 8.37 6.53 -3.04
CA GLU A 64 9.14 5.82 -4.05
C GLU A 64 8.41 5.77 -5.40
N ALA A 65 7.10 5.52 -5.38
CA ALA A 65 6.29 5.53 -6.59
C ALA A 65 6.29 6.91 -7.26
N ILE A 66 6.20 8.00 -6.50
CA ILE A 66 6.25 9.38 -7.02
C ILE A 66 7.59 9.65 -7.69
N GLN A 67 8.70 9.23 -7.07
CA GLN A 67 10.04 9.35 -7.69
C GLN A 67 10.13 8.60 -9.03
N ARG A 68 9.34 7.53 -9.18
CA ARG A 68 9.25 6.70 -10.39
C ARG A 68 8.17 7.13 -11.38
N GLY A 69 7.55 8.29 -11.16
CA GLY A 69 6.57 8.88 -12.07
C GLY A 69 5.11 8.53 -11.75
N PHE A 70 4.82 8.03 -10.56
CA PHE A 70 3.45 7.99 -10.06
C PHE A 70 2.95 9.41 -9.88
N GLN A 71 1.83 9.70 -10.53
CA GLN A 71 1.07 10.91 -10.27
C GLN A 71 -0.11 10.49 -9.40
N PRO A 72 -0.14 10.90 -8.12
CA PRO A 72 -1.30 10.65 -7.28
C PRO A 72 -2.50 11.33 -7.93
N ASN A 73 -3.28 10.54 -8.66
CA ASN A 73 -4.59 10.99 -9.12
C ASN A 73 -5.51 10.87 -7.89
N PRO A 74 -6.38 11.86 -7.62
CA PRO A 74 -7.52 11.65 -6.73
C PRO A 74 -8.45 10.59 -7.36
N GLY A 75 -8.07 9.32 -7.27
CA GLY A 75 -8.84 8.17 -7.71
C GLY A 75 -10.06 7.97 -6.79
N PRO A 76 -11.02 7.12 -7.21
CA PRO A 76 -12.37 7.03 -6.63
C PRO A 76 -12.43 6.61 -5.15
N PHE A 77 -11.30 6.30 -4.52
CA PHE A 77 -11.17 5.81 -3.16
C PHE A 77 -10.43 6.75 -2.19
N GLY A 78 -9.95 7.94 -2.61
CA GLY A 78 -9.15 8.76 -1.69
C GLY A 78 -9.11 10.27 -1.96
N GLN A 79 -9.43 11.04 -0.92
CA GLN A 79 -8.66 12.23 -0.60
C GLN A 79 -7.28 11.75 -0.12
N ILE A 80 -6.30 11.80 -1.02
CA ILE A 80 -4.88 11.68 -0.63
C ILE A 80 -4.48 13.10 -0.24
N ASP A 81 -4.35 13.39 1.06
CA ASP A 81 -3.85 14.69 1.52
C ASP A 81 -2.39 14.83 1.05
N GLU A 82 -2.18 15.64 0.02
CA GLU A 82 -0.87 15.97 -0.56
C GLU A 82 0.10 16.65 0.44
N GLN A 83 -0.36 16.99 1.64
CA GLN A 83 0.41 17.76 2.62
C GLN A 83 1.51 16.98 3.38
N GLN A 84 1.66 15.67 3.18
CA GLN A 84 2.69 14.89 3.90
C GLN A 84 3.92 14.49 3.09
N TYR A 85 4.00 14.81 1.79
CA TYR A 85 5.09 14.33 0.92
C TYR A 85 6.16 15.37 0.58
N LEU A 86 6.19 16.50 1.29
CA LEU A 86 7.23 17.53 1.19
C LEU A 86 7.89 17.74 2.55
N CYS A 87 8.91 16.95 2.85
CA CYS A 87 10.03 17.31 3.74
C CYS A 87 11.31 16.71 3.17
#